data_AF-A0A7U7L6T8-F1
#
_entry.id   AF-A0A7U7L6T8-F1
#
_cell.length_a   1.000
_cell.length_b   1.000
_cell.length_c   1.000
_cell.angle_alpha   90.00
_cell.angle_beta   90.00
_cell.angle_gamma   90.00
#
_symmetry.space_group_name_H-M   'P 1'
#
loop_
_entity.id
_entity.type
_entity.pdbx_description
1 polymer ?
#
loop_
_entity_poly.entity_id
_entity_poly.type
_entity_poly.pdbx_seq_one_letter_code
_entity_poly.pdbx_strand_id
1 'polypeptide(L)'
;MRTFGWFVLVIGVIWIIAAMNMNVTVSVGDGRYVNNIGLMSERQMHVIIGGVVLLCGVLMVAFGRKSSESQEDKVKCPFCAELINPEAIKCKHCGSDIKREFEPEEEKLFRPTDVEFTEFFIKDDSGSFDINYANIHELAANVKKTYPDLHPMNIWDKIKDDITTLKNQMPSVVREKFEKQLHSYFS
;
A
#
# COMPACT_ATOMS: atom_id res chain seq x y z
N MET A 1 -8.98 -14.98 -17.78
CA MET A 1 -8.97 -14.52 -19.20
C MET A 1 -7.68 -14.92 -19.91
N ARG A 2 -6.49 -14.60 -19.38
CA ARG A 2 -5.21 -14.95 -20.05
C ARG A 2 -4.96 -16.45 -20.26
N THR A 3 -5.22 -17.30 -19.27
CA THR A 3 -5.05 -18.76 -19.39
C THR A 3 -5.96 -19.34 -20.46
N PHE A 4 -7.24 -18.97 -20.45
CA PHE A 4 -8.20 -19.34 -21.50
C PHE A 4 -7.78 -18.80 -22.88
N GLY A 5 -7.25 -17.57 -22.95
CA GLY A 5 -6.73 -16.99 -24.19
C GLY A 5 -5.59 -17.82 -24.80
N TRP A 6 -4.68 -18.37 -24.00
CA TRP A 6 -3.64 -19.29 -24.47
C TRP A 6 -4.21 -20.57 -25.09
N PHE A 7 -5.25 -21.16 -24.49
CA PHE A 7 -5.93 -22.33 -25.07
C PHE A 7 -6.54 -22.00 -26.44
N VAL A 8 -7.26 -20.88 -26.55
CA VAL A 8 -7.88 -20.44 -27.80
C VAL A 8 -6.82 -20.17 -28.88
N LEU A 9 -5.68 -19.58 -28.51
CA LEU A 9 -4.56 -19.31 -29.42
C LEU A 9 -3.97 -20.62 -29.98
N VAL A 10 -3.69 -21.60 -29.12
CA VAL A 10 -3.18 -22.92 -29.54
C VAL A 10 -4.16 -23.62 -30.47
N ILE A 11 -5.47 -23.61 -30.14
CA ILE A 11 -6.50 -24.19 -30.99
C ILE A 11 -6.55 -23.50 -32.35
N GLY A 12 -6.49 -22.17 -32.40
CA GLY A 12 -6.48 -21.40 -33.64
C GLY A 12 -5.28 -21.73 -34.54
N VAL A 13 -4.08 -21.85 -33.96
CA VAL A 13 -2.86 -22.24 -34.70
C VAL A 13 -2.99 -23.66 -35.28
N ILE A 14 -3.44 -24.63 -34.48
CA ILE A 14 -3.63 -26.01 -34.93
C ILE A 14 -4.65 -26.07 -36.07
N TRP A 15 -5.76 -25.32 -35.96
CA TRP A 15 -6.79 -25.26 -37.01
C TRP A 15 -6.22 -24.74 -38.33
N ILE A 16 -5.45 -23.65 -38.31
CA ILE A 16 -4.84 -23.08 -39.52
C ILE A 16 -3.89 -24.10 -40.18
N ILE A 17 -3.06 -24.79 -39.40
CA ILE A 17 -2.15 -25.82 -39.91
C ILE A 17 -2.94 -26.95 -40.59
N ALA A 18 -4.01 -27.42 -39.96
CA ALA A 18 -4.89 -28.44 -40.53
C ALA A 18 -5.54 -27.97 -41.84
N ALA A 19 -6.07 -26.74 -41.87
CA ALA A 19 -6.65 -26.15 -43.08
C ALA A 19 -5.61 -25.98 -44.20
N MET A 20 -4.39 -25.58 -43.87
CA MET A 20 -3.30 -25.46 -44.84
C MET A 20 -2.89 -26.81 -45.44
N ASN A 21 -3.10 -27.93 -44.74
CA ASN A 21 -2.81 -29.27 -45.23
C ASN A 21 -3.93 -29.86 -46.11
N MET A 22 -5.10 -29.23 -46.17
CA MET A 22 -6.23 -29.76 -46.94
C MET A 22 -5.91 -29.83 -48.44
N ASN A 23 -6.02 -31.04 -49.01
CA ASN A 23 -5.82 -31.26 -50.44
C ASN A 23 -6.99 -30.65 -51.23
N VAL A 24 -6.68 -29.80 -52.21
CA VAL A 24 -7.67 -29.09 -53.04
C VAL A 24 -7.82 -29.70 -54.43
N THR A 25 -7.18 -30.84 -54.69
CA THR A 25 -7.14 -31.47 -56.03
C THR A 25 -8.14 -32.61 -56.14
N VAL A 26 -8.69 -32.78 -57.35
CA VAL A 26 -9.52 -33.94 -57.73
C VAL A 26 -8.98 -34.54 -59.03
N SER A 27 -9.12 -35.86 -59.20
CA SER A 27 -8.71 -36.55 -60.42
C SER A 27 -9.78 -36.40 -61.51
N VAL A 28 -9.36 -36.04 -62.73
CA VAL A 28 -10.26 -35.84 -63.90
C VAL A 28 -10.06 -36.96 -64.95
N GLY A 29 -9.55 -38.12 -64.53
CA GLY A 29 -9.18 -39.21 -65.46
C GLY A 29 -7.84 -38.96 -66.17
N ASP A 30 -7.29 -40.01 -66.79
CA ASP A 30 -5.94 -40.02 -67.40
C ASP A 30 -4.79 -39.58 -66.47
N GLY A 31 -4.95 -39.79 -65.16
CA GLY A 31 -3.94 -39.40 -64.17
C GLY A 31 -3.77 -37.88 -63.99
N ARG A 32 -4.64 -37.07 -64.60
CA ARG A 32 -4.61 -35.61 -64.46
C ARG A 32 -5.35 -35.18 -63.20
N TYR A 33 -4.75 -34.24 -62.47
CA TYR A 33 -5.34 -33.61 -61.30
C TYR A 33 -5.60 -32.14 -61.61
N VAL A 34 -6.78 -31.66 -61.22
CA VAL A 34 -7.13 -30.24 -61.30
C VAL A 34 -7.50 -29.72 -59.93
N ASN A 35 -7.24 -28.44 -59.68
CA ASN A 35 -7.67 -27.80 -58.45
C ASN A 35 -9.18 -27.55 -58.51
N ASN A 36 -9.89 -28.09 -57.53
CA ASN A 36 -11.32 -27.88 -57.38
C ASN A 36 -11.56 -26.50 -56.73
N ILE A 37 -12.30 -25.64 -57.41
CA ILE A 37 -12.60 -24.27 -56.94
C ILE A 37 -13.39 -24.30 -55.62
N GLY A 38 -14.31 -25.24 -55.46
CA GLY A 38 -15.09 -25.41 -54.23
C GLY A 38 -14.20 -25.84 -53.05
N LEU A 39 -13.33 -26.83 -53.28
CA LEU A 39 -12.39 -27.33 -52.26
C LEU A 39 -11.35 -26.28 -51.87
N MET A 40 -10.96 -25.42 -52.84
CA MET A 40 -10.10 -24.26 -52.58
C MET A 40 -10.84 -23.17 -51.77
N SER A 41 -12.12 -22.93 -52.04
CA SER A 41 -12.96 -22.00 -51.28
C SER A 41 -13.18 -22.47 -49.84
N GLU A 42 -13.40 -23.77 -49.64
CA GLU A 42 -13.52 -24.40 -48.32
C GLU A 42 -12.23 -24.25 -47.51
N ARG A 43 -11.07 -24.47 -48.16
CA ARG A 43 -9.75 -24.22 -47.54
C ARG A 43 -9.63 -22.78 -47.07
N GLN A 44 -9.98 -21.83 -47.93
CA GLN A 44 -9.90 -20.40 -47.61
C GLN A 44 -10.84 -20.03 -46.46
N MET A 45 -12.07 -20.57 -46.44
CA MET A 45 -13.02 -20.36 -45.35
C MET A 45 -12.46 -20.86 -44.01
N HIS A 46 -11.90 -22.06 -43.96
CA HIS A 46 -11.29 -22.58 -42.73
C HIS A 46 -10.06 -21.79 -42.28
N VAL A 47 -9.24 -21.30 -43.22
CA VAL A 47 -8.09 -20.42 -42.91
C VAL A 47 -8.57 -19.09 -42.32
N ILE A 48 -9.62 -18.49 -42.88
CA ILE A 48 -10.21 -17.24 -42.36
C ILE A 48 -10.76 -17.44 -40.94
N ILE A 49 -11.54 -18.50 -40.72
CA ILE A 49 -12.09 -18.82 -39.40
C ILE A 49 -10.96 -19.03 -38.38
N GLY A 50 -9.94 -19.82 -38.73
CA GLY A 50 -8.77 -20.03 -37.88
C GLY A 50 -8.03 -18.73 -37.56
N GLY A 51 -7.91 -17.82 -38.54
CA GLY A 51 -7.32 -16.50 -38.36
C GLY A 51 -8.09 -15.62 -37.37
N VAL A 52 -9.42 -15.61 -37.45
CA VAL A 52 -10.29 -14.87 -36.50
C VAL A 52 -10.16 -15.45 -35.08
N VAL A 53 -10.17 -16.78 -34.94
CA VAL A 53 -9.99 -17.45 -33.64
C VAL A 53 -8.62 -17.11 -33.03
N LEU A 54 -7.56 -17.13 -33.85
CA LEU A 54 -6.21 -16.77 -33.43
C LEU A 54 -6.14 -15.30 -32.99
N LEU A 55 -6.73 -14.38 -33.76
CA LEU A 55 -6.81 -12.96 -33.41
C LEU A 55 -7.54 -12.74 -32.08
N CYS A 56 -8.70 -13.38 -31.88
CA CYS A 56 -9.43 -13.32 -30.61
C CYS A 56 -8.59 -13.86 -29.45
N GLY A 57 -7.87 -14.97 -29.63
CA GLY A 57 -6.94 -15.52 -28.64
C GLY A 57 -5.85 -14.52 -28.26
N VAL A 58 -5.22 -13.87 -29.25
CA VAL A 58 -4.19 -12.84 -29.03
C VAL A 58 -4.77 -11.65 -28.25
N LEU A 59 -5.94 -11.15 -28.62
CA LEU A 59 -6.61 -10.04 -27.92
C LEU A 59 -6.93 -10.42 -26.46
N MET A 60 -7.42 -11.64 -26.21
CA MET A 60 -7.70 -12.13 -24.86
C MET A 60 -6.44 -12.26 -24.00
N VAL A 61 -5.29 -12.62 -24.59
CA VAL A 61 -4.01 -12.67 -23.86
C VAL A 61 -3.48 -11.25 -23.60
N ALA A 62 -3.50 -10.38 -24.61
CA ALA A 62 -3.02 -9.00 -24.52
C ALA A 62 -3.78 -8.19 -23.47
N PHE A 63 -5.12 -8.15 -23.60
CA PHE A 63 -6.00 -7.36 -22.74
C PHE A 63 -6.48 -8.10 -21.49
N GLY A 64 -6.28 -9.41 -21.38
CA GLY A 64 -6.70 -10.22 -20.23
C GLY A 64 -5.83 -10.05 -18.98
N ARG A 65 -5.20 -8.88 -18.76
CA ARG A 65 -4.65 -8.53 -17.45
C ARG A 65 -5.81 -8.65 -16.46
N LYS A 66 -5.70 -9.56 -15.50
CA LYS A 66 -6.51 -9.44 -14.28
C LYS A 66 -6.12 -8.06 -13.74
N SER A 67 -7.03 -7.12 -13.73
CA SER A 67 -7.03 -6.14 -12.65
C SER A 67 -7.15 -7.00 -11.40
N SER A 68 -6.02 -7.33 -10.79
CA SER A 68 -5.95 -7.40 -9.35
C SER A 68 -6.24 -5.99 -8.86
N GLU A 69 -7.50 -5.59 -8.97
CA GLU A 69 -8.08 -4.72 -7.97
C GLU A 69 -8.04 -5.60 -6.72
N SER A 70 -7.06 -5.30 -5.88
CA SER A 70 -6.85 -5.92 -4.59
C SER A 70 -8.16 -5.82 -3.82
N GLN A 71 -8.97 -6.88 -3.86
CA GLN A 71 -9.97 -7.12 -2.82
C GLN A 71 -9.29 -7.31 -1.44
N GLU A 72 -7.97 -7.34 -1.38
CA GLU A 72 -7.16 -7.34 -0.17
C GLU A 72 -7.17 -5.99 0.57
N ASP A 73 -7.52 -4.88 -0.08
CA ASP A 73 -7.53 -3.56 0.56
C ASP A 73 -8.94 -3.14 1.01
N LYS A 74 -9.77 -4.08 1.45
CA LYS A 74 -11.05 -3.76 2.12
C LYS A 74 -10.99 -4.24 3.55
N VAL A 75 -11.25 -3.33 4.48
CA VAL A 75 -11.26 -3.61 5.91
C VAL A 75 -12.70 -3.82 6.37
N LYS A 76 -12.89 -4.58 7.46
CA LYS A 76 -14.21 -4.73 8.07
C LYS A 76 -14.52 -3.51 8.94
N CYS A 77 -15.74 -3.00 8.85
CA CYS A 77 -16.23 -1.97 9.74
C CYS A 77 -16.26 -2.51 11.18
N PRO A 78 -15.68 -1.81 12.18
CA PRO A 78 -15.63 -2.30 13.55
C PRO A 78 -17.01 -2.38 14.24
N PHE A 79 -18.02 -1.68 13.71
CA PHE A 79 -19.34 -1.61 14.32
C PHE A 79 -20.34 -2.63 13.75
N CYS A 80 -20.24 -2.94 12.46
CA CYS A 80 -21.22 -3.82 11.77
C CYS A 80 -20.60 -4.92 10.92
N ALA A 81 -19.27 -5.03 10.91
CA ALA A 81 -18.48 -6.02 10.16
C ALA A 81 -18.60 -5.98 8.63
N GLU A 82 -19.26 -4.96 8.06
CA GLU A 82 -19.37 -4.77 6.62
C GLU A 82 -18.01 -4.43 5.99
N LEU A 83 -17.76 -4.89 4.77
CA LEU A 83 -16.54 -4.55 4.03
C LEU A 83 -16.60 -3.10 3.53
N ILE A 84 -15.66 -2.29 4.02
CA ILE A 84 -15.54 -0.86 3.74
C ILE A 84 -14.17 -0.56 3.14
N ASN A 85 -14.05 0.59 2.46
CA ASN A 85 -12.74 1.09 2.04
C ASN A 85 -11.93 1.49 3.29
N PRO A 86 -10.62 1.29 3.32
CA PRO A 86 -9.74 1.70 4.43
C PRO A 86 -9.79 3.21 4.67
N GLU A 87 -10.03 4.01 3.62
CA GLU A 87 -10.22 5.46 3.72
C GLU A 87 -11.65 5.87 4.10
N ALA A 88 -12.55 4.94 4.41
CA ALA A 88 -13.93 5.27 4.74
C ALA A 88 -13.99 6.01 6.08
N ILE A 89 -14.39 7.27 6.04
CA ILE A 89 -14.62 8.09 7.24
C ILE A 89 -15.91 7.66 7.95
N LYS A 90 -16.92 7.22 7.19
CA LYS A 90 -18.24 6.82 7.68
C LYS A 90 -18.72 5.56 6.99
N CYS A 91 -19.29 4.63 7.76
CA CYS A 91 -19.82 3.39 7.22
C CYS A 91 -21.18 3.65 6.54
N LYS A 92 -21.32 3.28 5.27
CA LYS A 92 -22.58 3.41 4.53
C LYS A 92 -23.70 2.51 5.06
N HIS A 93 -23.36 1.43 5.77
CA HIS A 93 -24.32 0.44 6.23
C HIS A 93 -24.90 0.79 7.60
N CYS A 94 -24.05 1.06 8.59
CA CYS A 94 -24.50 1.40 9.95
C CYS A 94 -24.49 2.90 10.26
N GLY A 95 -23.88 3.73 9.42
CA GLY A 95 -23.77 5.17 9.63
C GLY A 95 -22.76 5.59 10.71
N SER A 96 -21.99 4.67 11.28
CA SER A 96 -20.96 4.98 12.28
C SER A 96 -19.74 5.69 11.66
N ASP A 97 -19.17 6.66 12.36
CA ASP A 97 -17.89 7.29 12.00
C ASP A 97 -16.73 6.36 12.37
N ILE A 98 -15.91 6.00 11.36
CA ILE A 98 -14.80 5.04 11.45
C ILE A 98 -13.47 5.77 11.69
N LYS A 99 -13.35 7.05 11.29
CA LYS A 99 -12.10 7.83 11.38
C LYS A 99 -11.53 7.95 12.80
N ARG A 100 -12.37 7.90 13.83
CA ARG A 100 -11.97 8.02 15.24
C ARG A 100 -11.17 6.84 15.79
N GLU A 101 -11.17 5.70 15.09
CA GLU A 101 -10.40 4.51 15.50
C GLU A 101 -9.01 4.45 14.83
N PHE A 102 -8.83 5.17 13.71
CA PHE A 102 -7.59 5.17 12.91
C PHE A 102 -6.71 6.40 13.13
N GLU A 103 -7.12 7.33 14.01
CA GLU A 103 -6.17 8.29 14.57
C GLU A 103 -5.12 7.47 15.33
N PRO A 104 -3.83 7.53 14.94
CA PRO A 104 -2.81 6.75 15.61
C PRO A 104 -2.86 7.07 17.10
N GLU A 105 -2.76 6.05 17.96
CA GLU A 105 -2.73 6.22 19.42
C GLU A 105 -1.71 7.29 19.86
N GLU A 106 -0.72 7.59 19.02
CA GLU A 106 0.23 8.70 19.11
C GLU A 106 -0.40 10.09 19.43
N GLU A 107 -1.63 10.40 19.00
CA GLU A 107 -2.29 11.67 19.35
C GLU A 107 -2.83 11.73 20.79
N LYS A 108 -2.94 10.59 21.49
CA LYS A 108 -3.35 10.53 22.91
C LYS A 108 -2.19 10.38 23.87
N LEU A 109 -0.97 10.21 23.37
CA LEU A 109 0.22 10.11 24.20
C LEU A 109 0.67 11.50 24.62
N PHE A 110 0.94 11.67 25.92
CA PHE A 110 1.54 12.89 26.45
C PHE A 110 2.87 13.16 25.73
N ARG A 111 2.99 14.35 25.13
CA ARG A 111 4.20 14.81 24.45
C ARG A 111 4.92 15.82 25.32
N PRO A 112 6.26 15.83 25.34
CA PRO A 112 6.99 16.85 26.07
C PRO A 112 6.59 18.27 25.68
N THR A 113 6.26 18.51 24.40
CA THR A 113 5.84 19.80 23.86
C THR A 113 4.48 20.29 24.42
N ASP A 114 3.71 19.43 25.10
CA ASP A 114 2.44 19.82 25.73
C ASP A 114 2.65 20.67 27.00
N VAL A 115 3.87 20.67 27.54
CA VAL A 115 4.25 21.47 28.71
C VAL A 115 4.95 22.76 28.25
N GLU A 116 4.52 23.89 28.80
CA GLU A 116 5.14 25.19 28.52
C GLU A 116 6.63 25.21 28.84
N PHE A 117 7.45 25.66 27.89
CA PHE A 117 8.91 25.62 28.01
C PHE A 117 9.45 26.47 29.16
N THR A 118 8.69 27.47 29.62
CA THR A 118 9.02 28.35 30.75
C THR A 118 9.06 27.63 32.09
N GLU A 119 8.39 26.47 32.20
CA GLU A 119 8.38 25.67 33.42
C GLU A 119 9.74 25.00 33.71
N PHE A 120 10.60 24.87 32.70
CA PHE A 120 11.86 24.13 32.82
C PHE A 120 13.06 24.96 33.26
N PHE A 121 12.90 26.27 33.42
CA PHE A 121 13.96 27.14 33.88
C PHE A 121 13.45 28.22 34.83
N ILE A 122 14.31 28.64 35.74
CA ILE A 122 14.08 29.72 36.68
C ILE A 122 15.07 30.84 36.41
N LYS A 123 14.64 32.08 36.66
CA LYS A 123 15.52 33.24 36.63
C LYS A 123 15.86 33.62 38.07
N ASP A 124 17.14 33.63 38.39
CA ASP A 124 17.66 34.05 39.69
C ASP A 124 17.62 35.58 39.83
N ASP A 125 17.67 36.09 41.06
CA ASP A 125 17.67 37.52 41.41
C ASP A 125 18.88 38.25 40.80
N SER A 126 19.96 37.51 40.53
CA SER A 126 21.16 37.97 39.80
C SER A 126 20.93 38.17 38.29
N GLY A 127 19.76 37.79 37.77
CA GLY A 127 19.45 37.81 36.35
C GLY A 127 19.98 36.61 35.56
N SER A 128 20.61 35.64 36.23
CA SER A 128 21.06 34.39 35.63
C SER A 128 19.90 33.39 35.46
N PHE A 129 20.01 32.49 34.49
CA PHE A 129 19.02 31.42 34.27
C PHE A 129 19.60 30.09 34.75
N ASP A 130 18.81 29.34 35.53
CA ASP A 130 19.10 27.96 35.90
C ASP A 130 17.92 27.03 35.56
N ILE A 131 18.15 25.73 35.51
CA ILE A 131 17.12 24.74 35.21
C ILE A 131 16.28 24.41 36.44
N ASN A 132 14.99 24.15 36.21
CA ASN A 132 14.07 23.67 37.25
C ASN A 132 14.10 22.14 37.31
N TYR A 133 14.90 21.60 38.24
CA TYR A 133 15.08 20.14 38.38
C TYR A 133 13.79 19.39 38.72
N ALA A 134 12.87 20.01 39.47
CA ALA A 134 11.61 19.38 39.87
C ALA A 134 10.70 19.16 38.65
N ASN A 135 10.54 20.18 37.81
CA ASN A 135 9.69 20.11 36.63
C ASN A 135 10.29 19.18 35.55
N ILE A 136 11.63 19.11 35.44
CA ILE A 136 12.30 18.14 34.57
C ILE A 136 12.07 16.70 35.06
N HIS A 137 12.09 16.47 36.37
CA HIS A 137 11.77 15.17 36.94
C HIS A 137 10.32 14.76 36.67
N GLU A 138 9.38 15.68 36.82
CA GLU A 138 7.96 15.46 36.55
C GLU A 138 7.72 15.14 35.07
N LEU A 139 8.35 15.89 34.17
CA LEU A 139 8.32 15.60 32.73
C LEU A 139 8.80 14.18 32.44
N ALA A 140 9.94 13.78 33.00
CA ALA A 140 10.48 12.43 32.80
C ALA A 140 9.55 11.33 33.35
N ALA A 141 8.92 11.56 34.50
CA ALA A 141 7.96 10.63 35.10
C ALA A 141 6.70 10.49 34.22
N ASN A 142 6.17 11.59 33.70
CA ASN A 142 5.03 11.60 32.80
C ASN A 142 5.33 10.84 31.50
N VAL A 143 6.50 11.09 30.89
CA VAL A 143 6.94 10.35 29.71
C VAL A 143 7.04 8.85 29.99
N LYS A 144 7.65 8.42 31.11
CA LYS A 144 7.75 6.99 31.46
C LYS A 144 6.38 6.34 31.64
N LYS A 145 5.42 7.07 32.22
CA LYS A 145 4.05 6.59 32.40
C LYS A 145 3.31 6.40 31.08
N THR A 146 3.63 7.22 30.08
CA THR A 146 3.07 7.14 28.73
C THR A 146 3.55 5.91 27.97
N TYR A 147 4.77 5.42 28.25
CA TYR A 147 5.38 4.27 27.58
C TYR A 147 5.76 3.16 28.58
N PRO A 148 4.78 2.51 29.25
CA PRO A 148 5.06 1.53 30.31
C PRO A 148 5.78 0.28 29.81
N ASP A 149 5.57 -0.10 28.55
CA ASP A 149 6.11 -1.32 27.95
C ASP A 149 7.47 -1.11 27.25
N LEU A 150 7.97 0.13 27.21
CA LEU A 150 9.21 0.47 26.53
C LEU A 150 10.36 0.60 27.54
N HIS A 151 11.51 0.00 27.21
CA HIS A 151 12.72 0.19 28.02
C HIS A 151 13.15 1.67 27.99
N PRO A 152 13.58 2.28 29.12
CA PRO A 152 13.91 3.71 29.21
C PRO A 152 14.83 4.23 28.11
N MET A 153 15.83 3.43 27.74
CA MET A 153 16.79 3.78 26.69
C MET A 153 16.14 3.98 25.30
N ASN A 154 15.06 3.25 25.00
CA ASN A 154 14.33 3.34 23.73
C ASN A 154 13.29 4.47 23.73
N ILE A 155 12.92 4.97 24.91
CA ILE A 155 11.97 6.08 25.05
C ILE A 155 12.60 7.36 24.50
N TRP A 156 13.90 7.57 24.75
CA TRP A 156 14.62 8.75 24.30
C TRP A 156 14.52 8.95 22.78
N ASP A 157 14.69 7.89 22.00
CA ASP A 157 14.62 7.95 20.54
C ASP A 157 13.26 8.44 20.02
N LYS A 158 12.18 8.17 20.78
CA LYS A 158 10.82 8.59 20.44
C LYS A 158 10.57 10.07 20.74
N ILE A 159 11.14 10.59 21.83
CA ILE A 159 10.87 11.96 22.28
C ILE A 159 11.94 12.98 21.86
N LYS A 160 13.09 12.56 21.32
CA LYS A 160 14.24 13.44 21.04
C LYS A 160 13.89 14.68 20.20
N ASP A 161 12.97 14.56 19.25
CA ASP A 161 12.58 15.64 18.35
C ASP A 161 11.74 16.70 19.10
N ASP A 162 10.85 16.25 20.00
CA ASP A 162 10.08 17.11 20.90
C ASP A 162 11.00 17.83 21.90
N ILE A 163 11.97 17.11 22.47
CA ILE A 163 12.98 17.70 23.38
C ILE A 163 13.83 18.75 22.67
N THR A 164 14.23 18.49 21.42
CA THR A 164 14.97 19.45 20.60
C THR A 164 14.15 20.71 20.33
N THR A 165 12.85 20.55 20.08
CA THR A 165 11.92 21.67 19.86
C THR A 165 11.80 22.55 21.10
N LEU A 166 11.53 21.95 22.26
CA LEU A 166 11.50 22.66 23.54
C LEU A 166 12.83 23.36 23.83
N LYS A 167 13.96 22.68 23.64
CA LYS A 167 15.30 23.22 23.84
C LYS A 167 15.53 24.49 23.01
N ASN A 168 15.04 24.53 21.78
CA ASN A 168 15.22 25.68 20.90
C ASN A 168 14.41 26.92 21.34
N GLN A 169 13.37 26.75 22.15
CA GLN A 169 12.58 27.85 22.72
C GLN A 169 13.19 28.40 24.02
N MET A 170 14.02 27.62 24.71
CA MET A 170 14.68 28.03 25.95
C MET A 170 15.88 28.98 25.74
N PRO A 171 16.29 29.77 26.75
CA PRO A 171 17.53 30.55 26.72
C PRO A 171 18.75 29.67 26.46
N SER A 172 19.68 30.11 25.61
CA SER A 172 20.84 29.31 25.17
C SER A 172 21.70 28.75 26.32
N VAL A 173 21.78 29.49 27.43
CA VAL A 173 22.58 29.15 28.62
C VAL A 173 22.11 27.86 29.30
N VAL A 174 20.80 27.57 29.26
CA VAL A 174 20.21 26.41 29.98
C VAL A 174 19.98 25.18 29.10
N ARG A 175 20.09 25.31 27.77
CA ARG A 175 19.75 24.27 26.79
C ARG A 175 20.49 22.94 26.99
N GLU A 176 21.82 23.00 27.02
CA GLU A 176 22.68 21.83 27.23
C GLU A 176 22.45 21.18 28.59
N LYS A 177 22.26 22.02 29.62
CA LYS A 177 22.04 21.56 30.99
C LYS A 177 20.70 20.84 31.13
N PHE A 178 19.64 21.36 30.51
CA PHE A 178 18.32 20.74 30.45
C PHE A 178 18.38 19.36 29.77
N GLU A 179 18.95 19.29 28.56
CA GLU A 179 19.02 18.04 27.80
C GLU A 179 19.80 16.95 28.54
N LYS A 180 20.97 17.31 29.07
CA LYS A 180 21.80 16.38 29.84
C LYS A 180 21.08 15.87 31.09
N GLN A 181 20.38 16.76 31.80
CA GLN A 181 19.61 16.37 32.98
C GLN A 181 18.44 15.45 32.61
N LEU A 182 17.70 15.77 31.55
CA LEU A 182 16.57 14.95 31.13
C LEU A 182 17.02 13.57 30.62
N HIS A 183 18.07 13.51 29.81
CA HIS A 183 18.65 12.27 29.30
C HIS A 183 19.08 11.31 30.43
N SER A 184 19.57 11.85 31.56
CA SER A 184 19.98 11.05 32.71
C SER A 184 18.85 10.20 33.31
N TYR A 185 17.58 10.57 33.09
CA TYR A 185 16.43 9.77 33.54
C TYR A 185 16.13 8.57 32.63
N PHE A 186 16.70 8.52 31.42
CA PHE A 186 16.44 7.50 30.40
C PHE A 186 17.66 6.64 30.05
N SER A 187 18.86 7.01 30.52
CA SER A 187 20.09 6.19 30.45
C SER A 187 20.11 5.05 31.46
#